data_AF-A0A084ALA0-F1
#
_entry.id   AF-A0A084ALA0-F1
#
_cell.length_a   1.000
_cell.length_b   1.000
_cell.length_c   1.000
_cell.angle_alpha   90.00
_cell.angle_beta   90.00
_cell.angle_gamma   90.00
#
_symmetry.space_group_name_H-M   'P 1'
#
loop_
_entity.id
_entity.type
_entity.pdbx_description
1 polymer ?
#
loop_
_entity_poly.entity_id
_entity_poly.type
_entity_poly.pdbx_seq_one_letter_code
_entity_poly.pdbx_strand_id
1 'polypeptide(L)'
;PKVSEQQTIKRRIILLSTPKEHISLERLISALFIMATSILKKIVRNEAMQTDPHQIYSWRVLALACSSCFGAMSFGWDSAVISGVVVMNPFMRDYGLNGTDDIEVANLTGNIVSTLQAGCFVGALAASPITDRWGRKPTLLATGFMIIAGVVLQAASSTELAPIFVGRFIAGLGVGAASSVNPLYVSENAPRAIRGLLTGLYQLFIVTGMMIAFWVNYGSDMNLVDRAKYIVPLTVQGIPAVLLVLCMFFNPESPRWLARQDRWEEGRAILARLRSLPADHPYIENELHEIHAQLESERLVMGDTSFMNLQKEMWLIKGNRNRVLISIVLMICQQMTGTNAMNSYAPTIFRNLGMTGTGSALLGTGVYGVVKVLGCLAFLLFAADSLGRRRSLLWTSIAQGVCMFYIGLYMRLDPPVEGQGLGATGYVAIAAIFLYAIFFQFGWGPACWIYVSEIPTARLRSLNVAIAAATQWLFNLIVARTVPNMLETVGFNGYGTYLIFGSFSFLMFFFVWFCIPETKGRSLEHMDELFGETRATTKGEDALSISNEKATV
;
A
#
# COMPACT_ATOMS: atom_id res chain seq x y z
N PRO A 1 59.20 32.85 -22.72
CA PRO A 1 58.55 32.41 -21.45
C PRO A 1 57.25 33.13 -21.07
N LYS A 2 57.00 34.40 -21.50
CA LYS A 2 55.74 35.12 -21.20
C LYS A 2 54.66 35.08 -22.31
N VAL A 3 54.91 34.38 -23.42
CA VAL A 3 53.95 34.29 -24.55
C VAL A 3 53.11 32.99 -24.50
N SER A 4 53.61 31.92 -23.86
CA SER A 4 52.87 30.66 -23.73
C SER A 4 51.79 30.70 -22.63
N GLU A 5 51.92 31.59 -21.65
CA GLU A 5 50.97 31.69 -20.53
C GLU A 5 49.69 32.45 -20.94
N GLN A 6 49.80 33.49 -21.78
CA GLN A 6 48.62 34.20 -22.33
C GLN A 6 47.81 33.35 -23.33
N GLN A 7 48.46 32.47 -24.10
CA GLN A 7 47.73 31.53 -24.99
C GLN A 7 47.01 30.42 -24.21
N THR A 8 47.55 30.02 -23.06
CA THR A 8 46.93 29.01 -22.19
C THR A 8 45.71 29.57 -21.45
N ILE A 9 45.74 30.86 -21.05
CA ILE A 9 44.60 31.55 -20.45
C ILE A 9 43.51 31.85 -21.48
N LYS A 10 43.86 32.25 -22.73
CA LYS A 10 42.88 32.42 -23.82
C LYS A 10 42.18 31.10 -24.20
N ARG A 11 42.88 29.96 -24.18
CA ARG A 11 42.25 28.64 -24.41
C ARG A 11 41.34 28.20 -23.26
N ARG A 12 41.62 28.60 -22.01
CA ARG A 12 40.73 28.31 -20.86
C ARG A 12 39.49 29.21 -20.81
N ILE A 13 39.57 30.45 -21.29
CA ILE A 13 38.42 31.36 -21.35
C ILE A 13 37.46 30.99 -22.51
N ILE A 14 37.99 30.47 -23.63
CA ILE A 14 37.15 30.00 -24.76
C ILE A 14 36.39 28.69 -24.43
N LEU A 15 36.88 27.89 -23.47
CA LEU A 15 36.14 26.73 -22.94
C LEU A 15 35.05 27.10 -21.91
N LEU A 16 34.99 28.36 -21.47
CA LEU A 16 33.94 28.89 -20.59
C LEU A 16 32.92 29.75 -21.33
N SER A 17 33.05 29.89 -22.65
CA SER A 17 32.10 30.61 -23.51
C SER A 17 31.32 29.69 -24.44
N THR A 18 31.13 28.42 -24.08
CA THR A 18 30.06 27.62 -24.68
C THR A 18 28.73 28.23 -24.25
N PRO A 19 27.76 28.35 -25.18
CA PRO A 19 26.45 28.93 -24.85
C PRO A 19 25.89 28.11 -23.71
N LYS A 20 25.37 28.80 -22.67
CA LYS A 20 24.65 28.20 -21.54
C LYS A 20 23.80 27.04 -22.07
N GLU A 21 24.31 25.81 -21.96
CA GLU A 21 23.50 24.64 -22.15
C GLU A 21 22.48 24.75 -21.03
N HIS A 22 21.25 25.06 -21.38
CA HIS A 22 20.12 24.73 -20.54
C HIS A 22 20.31 23.25 -20.22
N ILE A 23 20.87 22.95 -19.04
CA ILE A 23 20.83 21.60 -18.51
C ILE A 23 19.35 21.31 -18.42
N SER A 24 18.83 20.58 -19.40
CA SER A 24 17.40 20.30 -19.45
C SER A 24 17.06 19.62 -18.13
N LEU A 25 15.95 20.02 -17.53
CA LEU A 25 15.46 19.44 -16.29
C LEU A 25 15.51 17.90 -16.35
N GLU A 26 15.26 17.32 -17.53
CA GLU A 26 15.43 15.90 -17.82
C GLU A 26 16.85 15.36 -17.60
N ARG A 27 17.91 16.05 -18.03
CA ARG A 27 19.31 15.60 -17.82
C ARG A 27 19.70 15.69 -16.35
N LEU A 28 19.23 16.71 -15.63
CA LEU A 28 19.51 16.90 -14.20
C LEU A 28 18.76 15.87 -13.34
N ILE A 29 17.49 15.62 -13.66
CA ILE A 29 16.68 14.52 -13.08
C ILE A 29 17.34 13.18 -13.38
N SER A 30 17.76 12.95 -14.63
CA SER A 30 18.43 11.71 -15.02
C SER A 30 19.75 11.50 -14.27
N ALA A 31 20.54 12.54 -14.04
CA ALA A 31 21.79 12.46 -13.28
C ALA A 31 21.57 12.15 -11.78
N LEU A 32 20.63 12.85 -11.13
CA LEU A 32 20.21 12.55 -9.75
C LEU A 32 19.67 11.11 -9.65
N PHE A 33 18.97 10.65 -10.69
CA PHE A 33 18.43 9.30 -10.75
C PHE A 33 19.48 8.22 -10.99
N ILE A 34 20.51 8.49 -11.80
CA ILE A 34 21.67 7.61 -11.98
C ILE A 34 22.39 7.43 -10.63
N MET A 35 22.49 8.49 -9.83
CA MET A 35 23.05 8.41 -8.48
C MET A 35 22.18 7.55 -7.55
N ALA A 36 20.84 7.74 -7.58
CA ALA A 36 19.90 6.93 -6.81
C ALA A 36 19.89 5.45 -7.23
N THR A 37 19.92 5.16 -8.54
CA THR A 37 20.01 3.79 -9.08
C THR A 37 21.36 3.14 -8.80
N SER A 38 22.45 3.89 -8.74
CA SER A 38 23.75 3.37 -8.33
C SER A 38 23.77 2.97 -6.84
N ILE A 39 23.03 3.69 -5.99
CA ILE A 39 22.78 3.30 -4.59
C ILE A 39 21.89 2.05 -4.55
N LEU A 40 20.83 2.03 -5.36
CA LEU A 40 19.87 0.93 -5.48
C LEU A 40 20.53 -0.37 -5.96
N LYS A 41 21.43 -0.33 -6.94
CA LYS A 41 22.25 -1.47 -7.40
C LYS A 41 23.20 -1.99 -6.32
N LYS A 42 23.64 -1.12 -5.41
CA LYS A 42 24.53 -1.49 -4.31
C LYS A 42 23.78 -2.20 -3.17
N ILE A 43 22.47 -1.93 -3.06
CA ILE A 43 21.59 -2.40 -1.99
C ILE A 43 20.78 -3.63 -2.42
N VAL A 44 20.19 -3.61 -3.62
CA VAL A 44 19.41 -4.71 -4.17
C VAL A 44 20.36 -5.66 -4.89
N ARG A 45 20.65 -6.82 -4.30
CA ARG A 45 21.40 -7.90 -4.96
C ARG A 45 20.42 -8.87 -5.62
N ASN A 46 19.95 -8.51 -6.82
CA ASN A 46 19.15 -9.41 -7.65
C ASN A 46 19.99 -9.83 -8.87
N GLU A 47 20.15 -11.14 -9.10
CA GLU A 47 20.96 -11.69 -10.19
C GLU A 47 20.47 -11.22 -11.57
N ALA A 48 19.16 -10.97 -11.72
CA ALA A 48 18.57 -10.41 -12.93
C ALA A 48 19.15 -9.04 -13.32
N MET A 49 19.60 -8.22 -12.34
CA MET A 49 20.19 -6.91 -12.64
C MET A 49 21.57 -6.99 -13.30
N GLN A 50 22.22 -8.16 -13.30
CA GLN A 50 23.54 -8.34 -13.90
C GLN A 50 23.46 -8.41 -15.42
N THR A 51 22.36 -8.94 -15.97
CA THR A 51 22.13 -9.12 -17.41
C THR A 51 21.30 -8.00 -18.05
N ASP A 52 20.61 -7.21 -17.23
CA ASP A 52 19.66 -6.20 -17.69
C ASP A 52 20.33 -4.90 -18.19
N PRO A 53 19.86 -4.30 -19.32
CA PRO A 53 20.36 -3.02 -19.79
C PRO A 53 20.14 -1.92 -18.74
N HIS A 54 21.14 -1.10 -18.47
CA HIS A 54 21.05 -0.09 -17.40
C HIS A 54 19.96 0.97 -17.64
N GLN A 55 19.59 1.20 -18.89
CA GLN A 55 18.59 2.19 -19.31
C GLN A 55 17.17 1.85 -18.83
N ILE A 56 16.87 0.57 -18.55
CA ILE A 56 15.53 0.14 -18.14
C ILE A 56 15.17 0.65 -16.74
N TYR A 57 16.18 0.92 -15.91
CA TYR A 57 16.03 1.56 -14.61
C TYR A 57 15.96 3.06 -14.81
N SER A 58 14.89 3.51 -15.47
CA SER A 58 14.67 4.91 -15.80
C SER A 58 13.83 5.62 -14.73
N TRP A 59 14.03 6.93 -14.59
CA TRP A 59 13.22 7.76 -13.70
C TRP A 59 11.74 7.73 -14.08
N ARG A 60 11.43 7.44 -15.35
CA ARG A 60 10.06 7.36 -15.89
C ARG A 60 9.25 6.25 -15.22
N VAL A 61 9.87 5.08 -15.01
CA VAL A 61 9.21 3.96 -14.34
C VAL A 61 8.96 4.29 -12.86
N LEU A 62 9.92 4.93 -12.18
CA LEU A 62 9.71 5.37 -10.81
C LEU A 62 8.61 6.43 -10.72
N ALA A 63 8.63 7.44 -11.59
CA ALA A 63 7.63 8.49 -11.63
C ALA A 63 6.22 7.92 -11.88
N LEU A 64 6.10 6.94 -12.79
CA LEU A 64 4.84 6.24 -13.05
C LEU A 64 4.36 5.49 -11.81
N ALA A 65 5.24 4.75 -11.12
CA ALA A 65 4.89 4.03 -9.91
C ALA A 65 4.49 4.99 -8.76
N CYS A 66 5.25 6.06 -8.54
CA CYS A 66 4.93 7.08 -7.54
C CYS A 66 3.59 7.78 -7.84
N SER A 67 3.30 8.05 -9.12
CA SER A 67 2.07 8.72 -9.54
C SER A 67 0.82 7.93 -9.15
N SER A 68 0.81 6.63 -9.42
CA SER A 68 -0.33 5.78 -9.08
C SER A 68 -0.42 5.53 -7.56
N CYS A 69 0.72 5.58 -6.86
CA CYS A 69 0.78 5.46 -5.39
C CYS A 69 0.16 6.64 -4.63
N PHE A 70 -0.20 7.76 -5.27
CA PHE A 70 -1.03 8.79 -4.62
C PHE A 70 -2.43 8.28 -4.22
N GLY A 71 -2.96 7.26 -4.90
CA GLY A 71 -4.17 6.54 -4.44
C GLY A 71 -3.93 5.78 -3.13
N ALA A 72 -2.74 5.20 -2.96
CA ALA A 72 -2.31 4.57 -1.73
C ALA A 72 -2.11 5.59 -0.59
N MET A 73 -1.54 6.74 -0.93
CA MET A 73 -1.39 7.84 0.02
C MET A 73 -2.74 8.35 0.53
N SER A 74 -3.77 8.38 -0.33
CA SER A 74 -5.14 8.74 0.06
C SER A 74 -5.70 7.80 1.14
N PHE A 75 -5.42 6.49 1.04
CA PHE A 75 -5.78 5.53 2.10
C PHE A 75 -5.16 5.89 3.44
N GLY A 76 -3.83 6.03 3.48
CA GLY A 76 -3.13 6.31 4.73
C GLY A 76 -3.52 7.66 5.33
N TRP A 77 -3.74 8.66 4.47
CA TRP A 77 -4.14 10.00 4.87
C TRP A 77 -5.53 10.03 5.51
N ASP A 78 -6.56 9.47 4.87
CA ASP A 78 -7.93 9.48 5.43
C ASP A 78 -7.97 8.76 6.79
N SER A 79 -7.30 7.61 6.88
CA SER A 79 -7.25 6.81 8.11
C SER A 79 -6.64 7.59 9.30
N ALA A 80 -5.61 8.40 9.06
CA ALA A 80 -4.99 9.21 10.10
C ALA A 80 -5.74 10.52 10.36
N VAL A 81 -6.29 11.19 9.33
CA VAL A 81 -7.06 12.43 9.53
C VAL A 81 -8.23 12.17 10.47
N ILE A 82 -9.05 11.16 10.18
CA ILE A 82 -10.23 10.89 11.00
C ILE A 82 -9.85 10.57 12.45
N SER A 83 -8.73 9.87 12.68
CA SER A 83 -8.28 9.50 14.02
C SER A 83 -8.05 10.70 14.95
N GLY A 84 -7.55 11.82 14.40
CA GLY A 84 -7.35 13.05 15.15
C GLY A 84 -8.59 13.93 15.18
N VAL A 85 -9.32 14.03 14.06
CA VAL A 85 -10.53 14.85 13.97
C VAL A 85 -11.58 14.44 15.00
N VAL A 86 -11.80 13.14 15.20
CA VAL A 86 -12.83 12.65 16.14
C VAL A 86 -12.54 12.97 17.61
N VAL A 87 -11.30 13.31 17.96
CA VAL A 87 -10.90 13.68 19.34
C VAL A 87 -10.73 15.19 19.54
N MET A 88 -10.97 16.01 18.50
CA MET A 88 -10.89 17.46 18.60
C MET A 88 -12.15 18.05 19.22
N ASN A 89 -11.98 18.93 20.21
CA ASN A 89 -13.11 19.50 20.98
C ASN A 89 -14.24 20.11 20.11
N PRO A 90 -13.96 20.92 19.06
CA PRO A 90 -15.03 21.47 18.22
C PRO A 90 -15.79 20.40 17.44
N PHE A 91 -15.11 19.35 16.98
CA PHE A 91 -15.76 18.25 16.26
C PHE A 91 -16.65 17.45 17.20
N MET A 92 -16.17 17.15 18.41
CA MET A 92 -16.98 16.43 19.39
C MET A 92 -18.22 17.22 19.82
N ARG A 93 -18.10 18.55 19.94
CA ARG A 93 -19.22 19.45 20.22
C ARG A 93 -20.23 19.47 19.08
N ASP A 94 -19.77 19.64 17.85
CA ASP A 94 -20.62 19.85 16.67
C ASP A 94 -21.33 18.55 16.22
N TYR A 95 -20.74 17.37 16.48
CA TYR A 95 -21.26 16.06 16.02
C TYR A 95 -21.72 15.14 17.16
N GLY A 96 -21.86 15.64 18.38
CA GLY A 96 -22.46 14.89 19.49
C GLY A 96 -21.58 13.78 20.08
N LEU A 97 -20.25 13.93 20.05
CA LEU A 97 -19.32 12.97 20.67
C LEU A 97 -18.93 13.34 22.12
N ASN A 98 -19.63 14.31 22.73
CA ASN A 98 -19.47 14.71 24.13
C ASN A 98 -20.61 14.20 25.02
N GLY A 99 -21.24 13.08 24.64
CA GLY A 99 -22.32 12.46 25.41
C GLY A 99 -21.86 11.96 26.79
N THR A 100 -22.81 11.71 27.69
CA THR A 100 -22.54 11.13 29.02
C THR A 100 -22.45 9.61 29.01
N ASP A 101 -22.87 8.96 27.93
CA ASP A 101 -22.78 7.50 27.76
C ASP A 101 -21.57 7.17 26.86
N ASP A 102 -20.51 6.64 27.48
CA ASP A 102 -19.27 6.27 26.81
C ASP A 102 -19.49 5.22 25.71
N ILE A 103 -20.49 4.33 25.87
CA ILE A 103 -20.81 3.29 24.89
C ILE A 103 -21.49 3.92 23.66
N GLU A 104 -22.38 4.89 23.87
CA GLU A 104 -23.03 5.60 22.77
C GLU A 104 -22.00 6.41 21.96
N VAL A 105 -21.11 7.12 22.65
CA VAL A 105 -20.00 7.88 22.03
C VAL A 105 -19.06 6.94 21.27
N ALA A 106 -18.70 5.79 21.85
CA ALA A 106 -17.88 4.77 21.21
C ALA A 106 -18.56 4.19 19.95
N ASN A 107 -19.87 3.97 19.99
CA ASN A 107 -20.64 3.50 18.84
C ASN A 107 -20.70 4.54 17.72
N LEU A 108 -20.97 5.81 18.04
CA LEU A 108 -20.99 6.88 17.05
C LEU A 108 -19.60 7.09 16.42
N THR A 109 -18.55 7.14 17.25
CA THR A 109 -17.16 7.21 16.78
C THR A 109 -16.82 6.04 15.87
N GLY A 110 -17.15 4.81 16.29
CA GLY A 110 -16.93 3.60 15.51
C GLY A 110 -17.69 3.61 14.18
N ASN A 111 -18.91 4.16 14.13
CA ASN A 111 -19.67 4.32 12.89
C ASN A 111 -19.02 5.34 11.95
N ILE A 112 -18.62 6.52 12.47
CA ILE A 112 -17.99 7.58 11.68
C ILE A 112 -16.69 7.06 11.05
N VAL A 113 -15.83 6.43 11.85
CA VAL A 113 -14.57 5.90 11.37
C VAL A 113 -14.78 4.79 10.34
N SER A 114 -15.62 3.78 10.66
CA SER A 114 -15.76 2.55 9.87
C SER A 114 -16.50 2.69 8.52
N THR A 115 -17.22 3.80 8.31
CA THR A 115 -17.99 4.03 7.07
C THR A 115 -17.09 4.13 5.83
N LEU A 116 -15.86 4.63 5.97
CA LEU A 116 -14.88 4.63 4.88
C LEU A 116 -14.55 3.18 4.46
N GLN A 117 -14.25 2.31 5.43
CA GLN A 117 -13.90 0.91 5.18
C GLN A 117 -15.05 0.15 4.50
N ALA A 118 -16.31 0.49 4.81
CA ALA A 118 -17.48 -0.04 4.12
C ALA A 118 -17.48 0.33 2.63
N GLY A 119 -17.20 1.60 2.32
CA GLY A 119 -16.98 2.04 0.95
C GLY A 119 -15.81 1.30 0.31
N CYS A 120 -14.68 1.17 1.02
CA CYS A 120 -13.50 0.49 0.49
C CYS A 120 -13.75 -0.98 0.15
N PHE A 121 -14.51 -1.70 0.97
CA PHE A 121 -14.88 -3.08 0.74
C PHE A 121 -15.64 -3.23 -0.59
N VAL A 122 -16.66 -2.40 -0.80
CA VAL A 122 -17.46 -2.40 -2.03
C VAL A 122 -16.61 -1.96 -3.24
N GLY A 123 -15.79 -0.92 -3.06
CA GLY A 123 -14.91 -0.41 -4.11
C GLY A 123 -13.88 -1.43 -4.58
N ALA A 124 -13.27 -2.19 -3.65
CA ALA A 124 -12.29 -3.22 -3.98
C ALA A 124 -12.92 -4.39 -4.76
N LEU A 125 -14.15 -4.81 -4.40
CA LEU A 125 -14.87 -5.85 -5.14
C LEU A 125 -15.26 -5.39 -6.55
N ALA A 126 -15.72 -4.14 -6.69
CA ALA A 126 -16.13 -3.57 -7.97
C ALA A 126 -14.94 -3.29 -8.91
N ALA A 127 -13.73 -3.09 -8.38
CA ALA A 127 -12.57 -2.68 -9.17
C ALA A 127 -12.14 -3.71 -10.22
N SER A 128 -12.13 -5.01 -9.88
CA SER A 128 -11.64 -6.06 -10.79
C SER A 128 -12.33 -6.07 -12.16
N PRO A 129 -13.68 -6.20 -12.27
CA PRO A 129 -14.34 -6.22 -13.56
C PRO A 129 -14.24 -4.89 -14.32
N ILE A 130 -14.24 -3.75 -13.60
CA ILE A 130 -14.11 -2.42 -14.21
C ILE A 130 -12.74 -2.25 -14.85
N THR A 131 -11.68 -2.67 -14.16
CA THR A 131 -10.29 -2.46 -14.60
C THR A 131 -9.88 -3.38 -15.72
N ASP A 132 -10.42 -4.59 -15.76
CA ASP A 132 -10.20 -5.49 -16.88
C ASP A 132 -10.92 -4.98 -18.14
N ARG A 133 -12.10 -4.36 -18.00
CA ARG A 133 -12.88 -3.81 -19.13
C ARG A 133 -12.37 -2.48 -19.66
N TRP A 134 -12.03 -1.53 -18.78
CA TRP A 134 -11.70 -0.15 -19.17
C TRP A 134 -10.21 0.17 -19.11
N GLY A 135 -9.40 -0.66 -18.44
CA GLY A 135 -7.98 -0.40 -18.23
C GLY A 135 -7.68 0.18 -16.84
N ARG A 136 -6.39 0.31 -16.55
CA ARG A 136 -5.90 0.69 -15.23
C ARG A 136 -5.86 2.20 -15.07
N LYS A 137 -5.43 2.94 -16.10
CA LYS A 137 -5.40 4.41 -16.10
C LYS A 137 -6.77 5.07 -15.88
N PRO A 138 -7.82 4.78 -16.67
CA PRO A 138 -9.11 5.45 -16.51
C PRO A 138 -9.78 5.07 -15.19
N THR A 139 -9.56 3.85 -14.70
CA THR A 139 -10.05 3.46 -13.38
C THR A 139 -9.39 4.31 -12.28
N LEU A 140 -8.06 4.48 -12.29
CA LEU A 140 -7.36 5.31 -11.31
C LEU A 140 -7.76 6.80 -11.37
N LEU A 141 -8.09 7.31 -12.55
CA LEU A 141 -8.67 8.65 -12.69
C LEU A 141 -10.05 8.74 -12.03
N ALA A 142 -10.93 7.78 -12.32
CA ALA A 142 -12.26 7.72 -11.75
C ALA A 142 -12.22 7.62 -10.21
N THR A 143 -11.33 6.80 -9.64
CA THR A 143 -11.17 6.71 -8.19
C THR A 143 -10.70 8.02 -7.58
N GLY A 144 -9.77 8.73 -8.22
CA GLY A 144 -9.34 10.06 -7.78
C GLY A 144 -10.50 11.07 -7.71
N PHE A 145 -11.34 11.12 -8.74
CA PHE A 145 -12.54 11.97 -8.73
C PHE A 145 -13.55 11.58 -7.65
N MET A 146 -13.77 10.29 -7.42
CA MET A 146 -14.64 9.81 -6.33
C MET A 146 -14.12 10.22 -4.96
N ILE A 147 -12.81 10.12 -4.72
CA ILE A 147 -12.19 10.56 -3.46
C ILE A 147 -12.38 12.06 -3.27
N ILE A 148 -12.12 12.88 -4.29
CA ILE A 148 -12.33 14.34 -4.23
C ILE A 148 -13.78 14.67 -3.88
N ALA A 149 -14.75 14.03 -4.54
CA ALA A 149 -16.17 14.24 -4.25
C ALA A 149 -16.52 13.89 -2.80
N GLY A 150 -16.03 12.76 -2.29
CA GLY A 150 -16.24 12.35 -0.91
C GLY A 150 -15.59 13.28 0.12
N VAL A 151 -14.41 13.85 -0.20
CA VAL A 151 -13.73 14.85 0.63
C VAL A 151 -14.51 16.16 0.69
N VAL A 152 -15.00 16.65 -0.46
CA VAL A 152 -15.81 17.88 -0.51
C VAL A 152 -17.10 17.74 0.31
N LEU A 153 -17.77 16.58 0.22
CA LEU A 153 -18.97 16.31 1.03
C LEU A 153 -18.68 16.29 2.53
N GLN A 154 -17.55 15.70 2.95
CA GLN A 154 -17.13 15.71 4.35
C GLN A 154 -16.82 17.12 4.84
N ALA A 155 -16.11 17.92 4.05
CA ALA A 155 -15.76 19.30 4.39
C ALA A 155 -16.99 20.23 4.43
N ALA A 156 -17.98 19.99 3.58
CA ALA A 156 -19.22 20.77 3.49
C ALA A 156 -20.34 20.31 4.44
N SER A 157 -20.04 19.38 5.34
CA SER A 157 -21.01 18.69 6.20
C SER A 157 -21.86 19.58 7.11
N SER A 158 -21.43 20.81 7.38
CA SER A 158 -22.25 21.83 8.07
C SER A 158 -22.90 21.31 9.36
N THR A 159 -22.14 20.57 10.18
CA THR A 159 -22.56 19.96 11.45
C THR A 159 -23.60 18.84 11.35
N GLU A 160 -23.88 18.34 10.15
CA GLU A 160 -24.76 17.20 9.92
C GLU A 160 -23.96 15.89 9.74
N LEU A 161 -24.39 14.83 10.41
CA LEU A 161 -23.71 13.52 10.32
C LEU A 161 -23.87 12.86 8.95
N ALA A 162 -24.98 13.09 8.25
CA ALA A 162 -25.27 12.42 6.98
C ALA A 162 -24.24 12.73 5.88
N PRO A 163 -23.84 13.99 5.61
CA PRO A 163 -22.76 14.28 4.68
C PRO A 163 -21.40 13.67 5.06
N ILE A 164 -21.10 13.52 6.36
CA ILE A 164 -19.90 12.83 6.82
C ILE A 164 -19.96 11.35 6.41
N PHE A 165 -21.06 10.65 6.72
CA PHE A 165 -21.21 9.25 6.36
C PHE A 165 -21.19 9.03 4.84
N VAL A 166 -21.98 9.81 4.09
CA VAL A 166 -22.05 9.68 2.62
C VAL A 166 -20.70 10.04 1.98
N GLY A 167 -20.06 11.12 2.42
CA GLY A 167 -18.77 11.53 1.90
C GLY A 167 -17.67 10.51 2.19
N ARG A 168 -17.66 9.92 3.40
CA ARG A 168 -16.73 8.84 3.75
C ARG A 168 -16.98 7.58 2.94
N PHE A 169 -18.23 7.20 2.72
CA PHE A 169 -18.57 6.03 1.90
C PHE A 169 -18.10 6.22 0.44
N ILE A 170 -18.36 7.39 -0.15
CA ILE A 170 -17.97 7.71 -1.53
C ILE A 170 -16.44 7.78 -1.66
N ALA A 171 -15.74 8.43 -0.72
CA ALA A 171 -14.29 8.43 -0.68
C ALA A 171 -13.74 6.99 -0.53
N GLY A 172 -14.38 6.19 0.32
CA GLY A 172 -14.06 4.78 0.53
C GLY A 172 -14.15 3.96 -0.75
N LEU A 173 -15.20 4.12 -1.56
CA LEU A 173 -15.32 3.44 -2.86
C LEU A 173 -14.09 3.70 -3.76
N GLY A 174 -13.64 4.95 -3.81
CA GLY A 174 -12.45 5.33 -4.57
C GLY A 174 -11.15 4.76 -3.98
N VAL A 175 -10.95 4.86 -2.66
CA VAL A 175 -9.78 4.32 -1.95
C VAL A 175 -9.69 2.79 -2.09
N GLY A 176 -10.81 2.09 -1.88
CA GLY A 176 -10.89 0.64 -2.02
C GLY A 176 -10.56 0.18 -3.43
N ALA A 177 -11.13 0.84 -4.44
CA ALA A 177 -10.80 0.53 -5.82
C ALA A 177 -9.31 0.83 -6.13
N ALA A 178 -8.78 1.97 -5.70
CA ALA A 178 -7.36 2.31 -5.88
C ALA A 178 -6.43 1.26 -5.23
N SER A 179 -6.82 0.68 -4.09
CA SER A 179 -6.03 -0.35 -3.39
C SER A 179 -5.85 -1.64 -4.19
N SER A 180 -6.81 -1.99 -5.06
CA SER A 180 -6.71 -3.17 -5.94
C SER A 180 -5.99 -2.85 -7.25
N VAL A 181 -6.21 -1.64 -7.79
CA VAL A 181 -5.70 -1.25 -9.12
C VAL A 181 -4.25 -0.83 -9.09
N ASN A 182 -3.84 -0.11 -8.04
CA ASN A 182 -2.51 0.47 -7.99
C ASN A 182 -1.39 -0.60 -8.01
N PRO A 183 -1.43 -1.67 -7.19
CA PRO A 183 -0.41 -2.72 -7.26
C PRO A 183 -0.35 -3.41 -8.63
N LEU A 184 -1.50 -3.59 -9.30
CA LEU A 184 -1.56 -4.14 -10.66
C LEU A 184 -0.91 -3.19 -11.67
N TYR A 185 -1.26 -1.91 -11.64
CA TYR A 185 -0.67 -0.92 -12.54
C TYR A 185 0.85 -0.82 -12.36
N VAL A 186 1.34 -0.78 -11.12
CA VAL A 186 2.78 -0.75 -10.85
C VAL A 186 3.47 -2.03 -11.33
N SER A 187 2.93 -3.20 -11.00
CA SER A 187 3.57 -4.49 -11.33
C SER A 187 3.60 -4.80 -12.83
N GLU A 188 2.60 -4.34 -13.59
CA GLU A 188 2.53 -4.51 -15.05
C GLU A 188 3.47 -3.56 -15.81
N ASN A 189 3.81 -2.40 -15.23
CA ASN A 189 4.72 -1.44 -15.84
C ASN A 189 6.18 -1.61 -15.35
N ALA A 190 6.39 -2.25 -14.20
CA ALA A 190 7.71 -2.42 -13.59
C ALA A 190 8.58 -3.49 -14.26
N PRO A 191 9.88 -3.22 -14.47
CA PRO A 191 10.87 -4.22 -14.85
C PRO A 191 10.92 -5.38 -13.84
N ARG A 192 11.16 -6.60 -14.32
CA ARG A 192 11.18 -7.83 -13.51
C ARG A 192 12.08 -7.71 -12.28
N ALA A 193 13.28 -7.15 -12.44
CA ALA A 193 14.30 -7.10 -11.39
C ALA A 193 13.97 -6.20 -10.19
N ILE A 194 13.25 -5.08 -10.40
CA ILE A 194 12.90 -4.09 -9.35
C ILE A 194 11.40 -4.06 -9.04
N ARG A 195 10.62 -5.00 -9.58
CA ARG A 195 9.17 -5.05 -9.40
C ARG A 195 8.76 -5.08 -7.93
N GLY A 196 9.42 -5.91 -7.11
CA GLY A 196 9.12 -6.00 -5.67
C GLY A 196 9.30 -4.67 -4.93
N LEU A 197 10.38 -3.94 -5.23
CA LEU A 197 10.63 -2.61 -4.67
C LEU A 197 9.59 -1.59 -5.10
N LEU A 198 9.28 -1.53 -6.41
CA LEU A 198 8.30 -0.58 -6.94
C LEU A 198 6.90 -0.86 -6.41
N THR A 199 6.51 -2.13 -6.31
CA THR A 199 5.26 -2.54 -5.64
C THR A 199 5.32 -2.17 -4.14
N GLY A 200 6.48 -2.26 -3.50
CA GLY A 200 6.69 -1.84 -2.12
C GLY A 200 6.49 -0.34 -1.87
N LEU A 201 6.65 0.53 -2.87
CA LEU A 201 6.34 1.97 -2.77
C LEU A 201 4.87 2.22 -2.41
N TYR A 202 3.98 1.28 -2.76
CA TYR A 202 2.59 1.31 -2.32
C TYR A 202 2.46 1.50 -0.81
N GLN A 203 3.16 0.65 -0.05
CA GLN A 203 3.15 0.70 1.41
C GLN A 203 3.82 1.97 1.94
N LEU A 204 4.91 2.41 1.30
CA LEU A 204 5.61 3.63 1.68
C LEU A 204 4.71 4.87 1.55
N PHE A 205 3.94 4.98 0.46
CA PHE A 205 3.01 6.09 0.26
C PHE A 205 1.85 6.06 1.26
N ILE A 206 1.33 4.88 1.63
CA ILE A 206 0.33 4.75 2.70
C ILE A 206 0.87 5.33 4.01
N VAL A 207 2.04 4.87 4.47
CA VAL A 207 2.57 5.34 5.76
C VAL A 207 3.01 6.80 5.73
N THR A 208 3.45 7.29 4.56
CA THR A 208 3.80 8.70 4.37
C THR A 208 2.56 9.59 4.43
N GLY A 209 1.46 9.20 3.75
CA GLY A 209 0.18 9.89 3.85
C GLY A 209 -0.34 9.93 5.29
N MET A 210 -0.22 8.81 6.00
CA MET A 210 -0.58 8.70 7.41
C MET A 210 0.24 9.64 8.31
N MET A 211 1.56 9.68 8.12
CA MET A 211 2.44 10.59 8.86
C MET A 211 2.05 12.06 8.64
N ILE A 212 1.86 12.47 7.39
CA ILE A 212 1.53 13.87 7.07
C ILE A 212 0.16 14.21 7.68
N ALA A 213 -0.83 13.33 7.58
CA ALA A 213 -2.13 13.51 8.21
C ALA A 213 -2.07 13.71 9.73
N PHE A 214 -1.25 12.93 10.45
CA PHE A 214 -1.06 13.13 11.89
C PHE A 214 -0.47 14.50 12.22
N TRP A 215 0.52 14.96 11.45
CA TRP A 215 1.09 16.30 11.62
C TRP A 215 0.12 17.42 11.24
N VAL A 216 -0.72 17.22 10.22
CA VAL A 216 -1.77 18.16 9.84
C VAL A 216 -2.80 18.28 10.96
N ASN A 217 -3.22 17.17 11.58
CA ASN A 217 -4.11 17.20 12.74
C ASN A 217 -3.51 17.96 13.91
N TYR A 218 -2.25 17.68 14.26
CA TYR A 218 -1.54 18.38 15.33
C TYR A 218 -1.40 19.88 15.04
N GLY A 219 -0.94 20.24 13.83
CA GLY A 219 -0.80 21.63 13.41
C GLY A 219 -2.13 22.38 13.38
N SER A 220 -3.21 21.71 12.97
CA SER A 220 -4.56 22.28 12.98
C SER A 220 -5.06 22.56 14.39
N ASP A 221 -4.90 21.61 15.32
CA ASP A 221 -5.34 21.79 16.71
C ASP A 221 -4.59 22.91 17.44
N MET A 222 -3.30 23.11 17.12
CA MET A 222 -2.46 24.16 17.73
C MET A 222 -2.71 25.55 17.16
N ASN A 223 -2.98 25.67 15.85
CA ASN A 223 -2.95 26.97 15.17
C ASN A 223 -4.33 27.48 14.74
N LEU A 224 -5.34 26.62 14.64
CA LEU A 224 -6.67 27.00 14.18
C LEU A 224 -7.67 27.09 15.34
N VAL A 225 -8.77 27.80 15.09
CA VAL A 225 -9.80 28.07 16.10
C VAL A 225 -11.14 27.49 15.63
N ASP A 226 -11.91 26.96 16.58
CA ASP A 226 -13.27 26.46 16.36
C ASP A 226 -13.34 25.44 15.20
N ARG A 227 -14.36 25.53 14.33
CA ARG A 227 -14.62 24.59 13.23
C ARG A 227 -13.45 24.43 12.25
N ALA A 228 -12.61 25.45 12.09
CA ALA A 228 -11.44 25.37 11.23
C ALA A 228 -10.49 24.24 11.67
N LYS A 229 -10.47 23.88 12.96
CA LYS A 229 -9.65 22.78 13.50
C LYS A 229 -9.92 21.44 12.82
N TYR A 230 -11.16 21.12 12.45
CA TYR A 230 -11.48 19.85 11.80
C TYR A 230 -11.76 19.99 10.29
N ILE A 231 -12.30 21.13 9.83
CA ILE A 231 -12.59 21.34 8.40
C ILE A 231 -11.29 21.34 7.58
N VAL A 232 -10.23 21.98 8.08
CA VAL A 232 -8.95 22.06 7.34
C VAL A 232 -8.32 20.68 7.15
N PRO A 233 -8.09 19.84 8.19
CA PRO A 233 -7.61 18.48 8.00
C PRO A 233 -8.46 17.64 7.05
N LEU A 234 -9.80 17.71 7.19
CA LEU A 234 -10.73 17.01 6.30
C LEU A 234 -10.63 17.47 4.85
N THR A 235 -10.36 18.75 4.59
CA THR A 235 -10.22 19.28 3.22
C THR A 235 -8.85 18.92 2.63
N VAL A 236 -7.79 19.08 3.41
CA VAL A 236 -6.39 18.83 3.00
C VAL A 236 -6.18 17.35 2.65
N GLN A 237 -6.99 16.43 3.20
CA GLN A 237 -6.93 15.01 2.81
C GLN A 237 -7.24 14.75 1.32
N GLY A 238 -7.82 15.73 0.61
CA GLY A 238 -8.05 15.65 -0.84
C GLY A 238 -6.78 15.84 -1.68
N ILE A 239 -5.68 16.35 -1.12
CA ILE A 239 -4.45 16.65 -1.87
C ILE A 239 -3.89 15.41 -2.60
N PRO A 240 -3.74 14.23 -1.96
CA PRO A 240 -3.26 13.05 -2.67
C PRO A 240 -4.19 12.63 -3.82
N ALA A 241 -5.50 12.80 -3.70
CA ALA A 241 -6.45 12.49 -4.77
C ALA A 241 -6.32 13.46 -5.96
N VAL A 242 -6.12 14.75 -5.70
CA VAL A 242 -5.83 15.74 -6.74
C VAL A 242 -4.52 15.42 -7.45
N LEU A 243 -3.47 15.09 -6.70
CA LEU A 243 -2.18 14.68 -7.27
C LEU A 243 -2.29 13.38 -8.09
N LEU A 244 -3.08 12.41 -7.63
CA LEU A 244 -3.37 11.20 -8.39
C LEU A 244 -4.00 11.54 -9.74
N VAL A 245 -5.07 12.36 -9.75
CA VAL A 245 -5.75 12.76 -10.99
C VAL A 245 -4.79 13.48 -11.94
N LEU A 246 -4.07 14.50 -11.44
CA LEU A 246 -3.13 15.28 -12.24
C LEU A 246 -2.01 14.41 -12.84
N CYS A 247 -1.39 13.55 -12.04
CA CYS A 247 -0.29 12.70 -12.51
C CYS A 247 -0.78 11.62 -13.48
N MET A 248 -1.94 11.00 -13.20
CA MET A 248 -2.48 9.94 -14.05
C MET A 248 -2.96 10.44 -15.41
N PHE A 249 -3.30 11.72 -15.55
CA PHE A 249 -3.60 12.31 -16.87
C PHE A 249 -2.41 12.17 -17.84
N PHE A 250 -1.19 12.36 -17.36
CA PHE A 250 0.04 12.31 -18.18
C PHE A 250 0.64 10.91 -18.34
N ASN A 251 0.27 9.96 -17.47
CA ASN A 251 0.80 8.61 -17.53
C ASN A 251 0.16 7.75 -18.65
N PRO A 252 0.89 6.78 -19.21
CA PRO A 252 0.35 5.86 -20.20
C PRO A 252 -0.50 4.75 -19.56
N GLU A 253 -1.26 4.03 -20.37
CA GLU A 253 -1.92 2.80 -19.94
C GLU A 253 -0.91 1.64 -19.83
N SER A 254 -1.26 0.60 -19.10
CA SER A 254 -0.45 -0.62 -18.99
C SER A 254 -0.23 -1.29 -20.37
N PRO A 255 1.04 -1.54 -20.77
CA PRO A 255 1.37 -2.28 -21.98
C PRO A 255 0.72 -3.65 -22.04
N ARG A 256 0.65 -4.34 -20.88
CA ARG A 256 0.07 -5.67 -20.76
C ARG A 256 -1.45 -5.66 -20.93
N TRP A 257 -2.12 -4.61 -20.45
CA TRP A 257 -3.54 -4.43 -20.71
C TRP A 257 -3.82 -4.19 -22.19
N LEU A 258 -3.02 -3.34 -22.84
CA LEU A 258 -3.14 -3.05 -24.28
C LEU A 258 -2.94 -4.31 -25.12
N ALA A 259 -1.92 -5.11 -24.80
CA ALA A 259 -1.69 -6.41 -25.43
C ALA A 259 -2.89 -7.36 -25.27
N ARG A 260 -3.53 -7.39 -24.09
CA ARG A 260 -4.74 -8.20 -23.84
C ARG A 260 -5.94 -7.75 -24.70
N GLN A 261 -5.99 -6.48 -25.11
CA GLN A 261 -6.99 -5.91 -26.02
C GLN A 261 -6.56 -5.97 -27.50
N ASP A 262 -5.55 -6.77 -27.84
CA ASP A 262 -4.96 -6.89 -29.18
C ASP A 262 -4.36 -5.59 -29.76
N ARG A 263 -4.04 -4.61 -28.90
CA ARG A 263 -3.41 -3.32 -29.26
C ARG A 263 -1.89 -3.38 -29.11
N TRP A 264 -1.25 -4.27 -29.87
CA TRP A 264 0.17 -4.60 -29.75
C TRP A 264 1.13 -3.44 -30.06
N GLU A 265 0.85 -2.66 -31.11
CA GLU A 265 1.72 -1.55 -31.53
C GLU A 265 1.79 -0.44 -30.46
N GLU A 266 0.65 -0.10 -29.87
CA GLU A 266 0.59 0.86 -28.77
C GLU A 266 1.29 0.33 -27.52
N GLY A 267 1.10 -0.95 -27.21
CA GLY A 267 1.80 -1.63 -26.12
C GLY A 267 3.33 -1.58 -26.29
N ARG A 268 3.83 -1.88 -27.49
CA ARG A 268 5.25 -1.79 -27.85
C ARG A 268 5.79 -0.37 -27.69
N ALA A 269 5.07 0.64 -28.20
CA ALA A 269 5.49 2.03 -28.12
C ALA A 269 5.60 2.52 -26.65
N ILE A 270 4.63 2.16 -25.81
CA ILE A 270 4.67 2.50 -24.38
C ILE A 270 5.80 1.75 -23.68
N LEU A 271 5.97 0.46 -23.95
CA LEU A 271 7.04 -0.34 -23.36
C LEU A 271 8.42 0.23 -23.70
N ALA A 272 8.64 0.59 -24.96
CA ALA A 272 9.85 1.28 -25.43
C ALA A 272 10.09 2.60 -24.69
N ARG A 273 9.05 3.42 -24.52
CA ARG A 273 9.15 4.68 -23.78
C ARG A 273 9.51 4.47 -22.31
N LEU A 274 8.93 3.46 -21.65
CA LEU A 274 9.17 3.15 -20.24
C LEU A 274 10.57 2.58 -20.01
N ARG A 275 11.00 1.64 -20.86
CA ARG A 275 12.33 1.01 -20.80
C ARG A 275 13.44 1.93 -21.32
N SER A 276 13.09 3.06 -21.94
CA SER A 276 14.04 4.02 -22.55
C SER A 276 14.97 3.32 -23.56
N LEU A 277 14.40 2.38 -24.31
CA LEU A 277 15.06 1.60 -25.34
C LEU A 277 14.29 1.73 -26.66
N PRO A 278 14.97 1.61 -27.82
CA PRO A 278 14.31 1.52 -29.12
C PRO A 278 13.29 0.38 -29.18
N ALA A 279 12.20 0.55 -29.93
CA ALA A 279 11.09 -0.41 -30.01
C ALA A 279 11.45 -1.78 -30.60
N ASP A 280 12.55 -1.83 -31.33
CA ASP A 280 13.21 -2.97 -31.99
C ASP A 280 14.35 -3.57 -31.14
N HIS A 281 14.59 -3.07 -29.93
CA HIS A 281 15.66 -3.58 -29.08
C HIS A 281 15.33 -5.02 -28.62
N PRO A 282 16.29 -5.98 -28.65
CA PRO A 282 16.04 -7.39 -28.34
C PRO A 282 15.39 -7.63 -26.96
N TYR A 283 15.73 -6.82 -25.96
CA TYR A 283 15.09 -6.85 -24.64
C TYR A 283 13.57 -6.60 -24.70
N ILE A 284 13.13 -5.62 -25.51
CA ILE A 284 11.71 -5.29 -25.66
C ILE A 284 11.01 -6.40 -26.42
N GLU A 285 11.63 -6.91 -27.48
CA GLU A 285 11.08 -8.04 -28.23
C GLU A 285 10.88 -9.26 -27.34
N ASN A 286 11.88 -9.60 -26.53
CA ASN A 286 11.77 -10.70 -25.56
C ASN A 286 10.64 -10.45 -24.56
N GLU A 287 10.55 -9.25 -23.96
CA GLU A 287 9.48 -8.92 -23.01
C GLU A 287 8.09 -8.96 -23.66
N LEU A 288 7.96 -8.54 -24.93
CA LEU A 288 6.72 -8.66 -25.71
C LEU A 288 6.39 -10.11 -26.07
N HIS A 289 7.38 -10.92 -26.45
CA HIS A 289 7.21 -12.34 -26.74
C HIS A 289 6.73 -13.10 -25.50
N GLU A 290 7.29 -12.80 -24.32
CA GLU A 290 6.82 -13.36 -23.05
C GLU A 290 5.36 -12.97 -22.76
N ILE A 291 4.99 -11.70 -22.98
CA ILE A 291 3.61 -11.25 -22.84
C ILE A 291 2.69 -11.97 -23.84
N HIS A 292 3.13 -12.15 -25.08
CA HIS A 292 2.37 -12.87 -26.11
C HIS A 292 2.15 -14.33 -25.76
N ALA A 293 3.23 -15.06 -25.46
CA ALA A 293 3.17 -16.46 -25.05
C ALA A 293 2.26 -16.66 -23.84
N GLN A 294 2.30 -15.72 -22.88
CA GLN A 294 1.44 -15.75 -21.71
C GLN A 294 -0.03 -15.50 -22.05
N LEU A 295 -0.35 -14.50 -22.88
CA LEU A 295 -1.72 -14.23 -23.31
C LEU A 295 -2.28 -15.34 -24.20
N GLU A 296 -1.45 -15.96 -25.03
CA GLU A 296 -1.81 -17.10 -25.85
C GLU A 296 -2.06 -18.35 -25.02
N SER A 297 -1.20 -18.65 -24.04
CA SER A 297 -1.46 -19.69 -23.02
C SER A 297 -2.78 -19.42 -22.29
N GLU A 298 -3.02 -18.17 -21.87
CA GLU A 298 -4.30 -17.80 -21.26
C GLU A 298 -5.47 -18.06 -22.20
N ARG A 299 -5.35 -17.71 -23.50
CA ARG A 299 -6.35 -17.89 -24.58
C ARG A 299 -6.60 -19.37 -24.94
N LEU A 300 -5.57 -20.19 -25.00
CA LEU A 300 -5.69 -21.62 -25.32
C LEU A 300 -6.40 -22.40 -24.19
N VAL A 301 -6.34 -21.90 -22.96
CA VAL A 301 -7.12 -22.40 -21.82
C VAL A 301 -8.53 -21.75 -21.78
N MET A 302 -8.88 -20.84 -22.71
CA MET A 302 -10.20 -20.17 -22.79
C MET A 302 -11.25 -21.04 -23.48
N GLY A 303 -11.74 -22.04 -22.76
CA GLY A 303 -13.06 -22.59 -23.05
C GLY A 303 -14.21 -21.63 -22.70
N ASP A 304 -14.06 -20.73 -21.72
CA ASP A 304 -15.12 -19.80 -21.31
C ASP A 304 -14.61 -18.76 -20.27
N THR A 305 -14.60 -17.46 -20.59
CA THR A 305 -14.06 -16.37 -19.73
C THR A 305 -15.08 -15.70 -18.83
N SER A 306 -16.31 -16.23 -18.74
CA SER A 306 -17.32 -15.71 -17.82
C SER A 306 -16.75 -15.63 -16.39
N PHE A 307 -17.06 -14.53 -15.68
CA PHE A 307 -16.68 -14.33 -14.27
C PHE A 307 -17.00 -15.57 -13.41
N MET A 308 -18.13 -16.22 -13.68
CA MET A 308 -18.55 -17.44 -13.00
C MET A 308 -17.60 -18.62 -13.23
N ASN A 309 -16.99 -18.73 -14.40
CA ASN A 309 -16.02 -19.79 -14.70
C ASN A 309 -14.67 -19.52 -14.04
N LEU A 310 -14.24 -18.25 -13.95
CA LEU A 310 -13.05 -17.89 -13.17
C LEU A 310 -13.24 -18.20 -11.67
N GLN A 311 -14.44 -17.95 -11.14
CA GLN A 311 -14.79 -18.36 -9.78
C GLN A 311 -14.76 -19.89 -9.61
N LYS A 312 -15.41 -20.64 -10.52
CA LYS A 312 -15.35 -22.11 -10.50
C LYS A 312 -13.92 -22.62 -10.54
N GLU A 313 -13.09 -22.09 -11.42
CA GLU A 313 -11.67 -22.46 -11.55
C GLU A 313 -10.88 -22.17 -10.27
N MET A 314 -11.11 -21.00 -9.65
CA MET A 314 -10.46 -20.60 -8.43
C MET A 314 -10.81 -21.50 -7.24
N TRP A 315 -12.08 -21.86 -7.10
CA TRP A 315 -12.57 -22.61 -5.93
C TRP A 315 -12.56 -24.13 -6.09
N LEU A 316 -12.69 -24.65 -7.32
CA LEU A 316 -12.74 -26.10 -7.57
C LEU A 316 -11.36 -26.71 -7.80
N ILE A 317 -10.39 -25.96 -8.33
CA ILE A 317 -9.03 -26.47 -8.54
C ILE A 317 -8.23 -26.29 -7.25
N LYS A 318 -7.74 -27.41 -6.69
CA LYS A 318 -7.05 -27.44 -5.39
C LYS A 318 -5.88 -26.45 -5.28
N GLY A 319 -5.03 -26.35 -6.30
CA GLY A 319 -3.88 -25.43 -6.31
C GLY A 319 -4.32 -23.95 -6.22
N ASN A 320 -5.28 -23.54 -7.04
CA ASN A 320 -5.83 -22.18 -7.03
C ASN A 320 -6.60 -21.87 -5.73
N ARG A 321 -7.36 -22.85 -5.24
CA ARG A 321 -8.11 -22.74 -3.98
C ARG A 321 -7.18 -22.49 -2.81
N ASN A 322 -6.05 -23.21 -2.74
CA ASN A 322 -5.07 -23.02 -1.68
C ASN A 322 -4.45 -21.62 -1.73
N ARG A 323 -4.14 -21.09 -2.93
CA ARG A 323 -3.60 -19.74 -3.10
C ARG A 323 -4.58 -18.65 -2.64
N VAL A 324 -5.85 -18.75 -3.02
CA VAL A 324 -6.86 -17.76 -2.59
C VAL A 324 -7.16 -17.86 -1.10
N LEU A 325 -7.23 -19.08 -0.54
CA LEU A 325 -7.41 -19.26 0.91
C LEU A 325 -6.24 -18.69 1.71
N ILE A 326 -5.00 -18.88 1.24
CA ILE A 326 -3.83 -18.25 1.86
C ILE A 326 -3.94 -16.73 1.78
N SER A 327 -4.34 -16.17 0.63
CA SER A 327 -4.52 -14.72 0.48
C SER A 327 -5.57 -14.16 1.45
N ILE A 328 -6.71 -14.84 1.59
CA ILE A 328 -7.79 -14.47 2.50
C ILE A 328 -7.28 -14.50 3.95
N VAL A 329 -6.77 -15.64 4.41
CA VAL A 329 -6.33 -15.79 5.81
C VAL A 329 -5.17 -14.83 6.12
N LEU A 330 -4.24 -14.63 5.19
CA LEU A 330 -3.14 -13.69 5.38
C LEU A 330 -3.63 -12.25 5.55
N MET A 331 -4.65 -11.83 4.79
CA MET A 331 -5.24 -10.49 4.91
C MET A 331 -6.07 -10.33 6.19
N ILE A 332 -6.78 -11.37 6.61
CA ILE A 332 -7.44 -11.41 7.93
C ILE A 332 -6.39 -11.20 9.02
N CYS A 333 -5.32 -12.00 8.99
CA CYS A 333 -4.24 -11.93 9.96
C CYS A 333 -3.61 -10.53 9.99
N GLN A 334 -3.31 -9.92 8.84
CA GLN A 334 -2.80 -8.55 8.80
C GLN A 334 -3.68 -7.57 9.59
N GLN A 335 -5.01 -7.66 9.49
CA GLN A 335 -5.91 -6.77 10.23
C GLN A 335 -5.97 -7.13 11.73
N MET A 336 -5.94 -8.43 12.06
CA MET A 336 -5.96 -8.92 13.44
C MET A 336 -4.67 -8.67 14.23
N THR A 337 -3.63 -8.11 13.60
CA THR A 337 -2.47 -7.58 14.32
C THR A 337 -2.82 -6.39 15.22
N GLY A 338 -3.99 -5.79 15.04
CA GLY A 338 -4.41 -4.56 15.73
C GLY A 338 -3.94 -3.27 15.03
N THR A 339 -3.31 -3.36 13.85
CA THR A 339 -2.70 -2.19 13.20
C THR A 339 -3.72 -1.09 12.91
N ASN A 340 -4.95 -1.44 12.47
CA ASN A 340 -5.98 -0.43 12.21
C ASN A 340 -6.52 0.19 13.48
N ALA A 341 -6.63 -0.60 14.57
CA ALA A 341 -6.98 -0.08 15.88
C ALA A 341 -5.96 1.01 16.28
N MET A 342 -4.68 0.66 16.18
CA MET A 342 -3.57 1.57 16.48
C MET A 342 -3.54 2.81 15.60
N ASN A 343 -3.92 2.71 14.32
CA ASN A 343 -3.87 3.83 13.39
C ASN A 343 -5.09 4.75 13.51
N SER A 344 -6.29 4.17 13.56
CA SER A 344 -7.56 4.91 13.52
C SER A 344 -7.95 5.48 14.88
N TYR A 345 -7.41 4.96 15.97
CA TYR A 345 -7.68 5.42 17.34
C TYR A 345 -6.39 5.80 18.08
N ALA A 346 -5.32 6.11 17.35
CA ALA A 346 -4.01 6.43 17.90
C ALA A 346 -4.07 7.51 19.02
N PRO A 347 -4.76 8.66 18.83
CA PRO A 347 -4.82 9.69 19.88
C PRO A 347 -5.51 9.20 21.14
N THR A 348 -6.61 8.44 21.01
CA THR A 348 -7.33 7.83 22.14
C THR A 348 -6.44 6.85 22.87
N ILE A 349 -5.70 6.01 22.15
CA ILE A 349 -4.76 5.05 22.74
C ILE A 349 -3.64 5.75 23.51
N PHE A 350 -3.03 6.79 22.95
CA PHE A 350 -2.01 7.58 23.66
C PHE A 350 -2.56 8.28 24.90
N ARG A 351 -3.79 8.80 24.83
CA ARG A 351 -4.49 9.38 25.98
C ARG A 351 -4.74 8.35 27.07
N ASN A 352 -5.24 7.17 26.71
CA ASN A 352 -5.49 6.06 27.63
C ASN A 352 -4.21 5.53 28.29
N LEU A 353 -3.03 5.77 27.69
CA LEU A 353 -1.73 5.47 28.27
C LEU A 353 -1.16 6.58 29.17
N GLY A 354 -1.92 7.64 29.41
CA GLY A 354 -1.55 8.72 30.33
C GLY A 354 -0.97 9.98 29.66
N MET A 355 -0.98 10.08 28.32
CA MET A 355 -0.64 11.35 27.67
C MET A 355 -1.77 12.36 27.84
N THR A 356 -1.56 13.33 28.72
CA THR A 356 -2.58 14.34 29.05
C THR A 356 -2.68 15.42 27.97
N GLY A 357 -3.92 15.72 27.56
CA GLY A 357 -4.24 16.76 26.59
C GLY A 357 -4.24 16.30 25.12
N THR A 358 -5.16 16.85 24.33
CA THR A 358 -5.34 16.53 22.90
C THR A 358 -4.07 16.85 22.09
N GLY A 359 -3.42 17.98 22.35
CA GLY A 359 -2.17 18.36 21.67
C GLY A 359 -1.04 17.35 21.89
N SER A 360 -0.84 16.87 23.12
CA SER A 360 0.20 15.87 23.45
C SER A 360 -0.06 14.53 22.76
N ALA A 361 -1.31 14.05 22.79
CA ALA A 361 -1.70 12.82 22.11
C ALA A 361 -1.51 12.93 20.58
N LEU A 362 -1.94 14.05 19.97
CA LEU A 362 -1.74 14.31 18.54
C LEU A 362 -0.25 14.40 18.17
N LEU A 363 0.59 15.03 19.01
CA LEU A 363 2.04 15.03 18.83
C LEU A 363 2.61 13.60 18.86
N GLY A 364 2.16 12.78 19.81
CA GLY A 364 2.51 11.35 19.89
C GLY A 364 2.19 10.59 18.59
N THR A 365 1.03 10.87 17.99
CA THR A 365 0.68 10.29 16.67
C THR A 365 1.56 10.78 15.52
N GLY A 366 2.00 12.04 15.55
CA GLY A 366 2.96 12.58 14.58
C GLY A 366 4.29 11.82 14.62
N VAL A 367 4.83 11.60 15.82
CA VAL A 367 6.04 10.80 16.04
C VAL A 367 5.82 9.34 15.63
N TYR A 368 4.67 8.75 15.97
CA TYR A 368 4.30 7.40 15.53
C TYR A 368 4.33 7.27 14.01
N GLY A 369 3.82 8.27 13.28
CA GLY A 369 3.89 8.35 11.83
C GLY A 369 5.34 8.35 11.30
N VAL A 370 6.22 9.15 11.89
CA VAL A 370 7.65 9.19 11.51
C VAL A 370 8.31 7.83 11.71
N VAL A 371 8.08 7.20 12.87
CA VAL A 371 8.61 5.87 13.18
C VAL A 371 8.14 4.84 12.15
N LYS A 372 6.87 4.88 11.73
CA LYS A 372 6.35 3.98 10.68
C LYS A 372 7.00 4.22 9.32
N VAL A 373 7.18 5.48 8.91
CA VAL A 373 7.85 5.80 7.63
C VAL A 373 9.28 5.29 7.64
N LEU A 374 10.04 5.55 8.71
CA LEU A 374 11.42 5.09 8.86
C LEU A 374 11.50 3.56 8.91
N GLY A 375 10.59 2.89 9.63
CA GLY A 375 10.50 1.44 9.68
C GLY A 375 10.19 0.81 8.32
N CYS A 376 9.25 1.40 7.56
CA CYS A 376 8.92 0.96 6.21
C CYS A 376 10.09 1.15 5.24
N LEU A 377 10.75 2.31 5.29
CA LEU A 377 11.92 2.60 4.47
C LEU A 377 13.08 1.65 4.78
N ALA A 378 13.34 1.38 6.07
CA ALA A 378 14.36 0.42 6.48
C ALA A 378 14.04 -0.99 6.00
N PHE A 379 12.77 -1.43 6.06
CA PHE A 379 12.38 -2.72 5.49
C PHE A 379 12.61 -2.77 3.97
N LEU A 380 12.12 -1.77 3.22
CA LEU A 380 12.23 -1.74 1.77
C LEU A 380 13.68 -1.73 1.28
N LEU A 381 14.55 -0.98 1.96
CA LEU A 381 15.96 -0.89 1.59
C LEU A 381 16.77 -2.12 2.03
N PHE A 382 16.57 -2.62 3.25
CA PHE A 382 17.50 -3.60 3.82
C PHE A 382 16.95 -5.02 3.92
N ALA A 383 15.63 -5.21 3.98
CA ALA A 383 15.01 -6.48 4.36
C ALA A 383 14.10 -7.10 3.28
N ALA A 384 13.48 -6.29 2.40
CA ALA A 384 12.49 -6.78 1.43
C ALA A 384 13.02 -7.91 0.54
N ASP A 385 14.25 -7.77 0.04
CA ASP A 385 14.89 -8.76 -0.82
C ASP A 385 15.86 -9.68 -0.08
N SER A 386 16.32 -9.32 1.14
CA SER A 386 17.32 -10.10 1.89
C SER A 386 16.70 -11.08 2.89
N LEU A 387 15.63 -10.68 3.60
CA LEU A 387 15.08 -11.43 4.73
C LEU A 387 14.14 -12.56 4.28
N GLY A 388 13.47 -12.39 3.14
CA GLY A 388 12.44 -13.32 2.65
C GLY A 388 11.06 -13.03 3.25
N ARG A 389 9.98 -13.45 2.56
CA ARG A 389 8.61 -13.11 2.94
C ARG A 389 8.18 -13.88 4.19
N ARG A 390 8.43 -15.19 4.21
CA ARG A 390 8.02 -16.07 5.34
C ARG A 390 8.74 -15.70 6.63
N ARG A 391 10.07 -15.50 6.56
CA ARG A 391 10.86 -15.13 7.74
C ARG A 391 10.40 -13.79 8.33
N SER A 392 10.16 -12.80 7.46
CA SER A 392 9.67 -11.48 7.88
C SER A 392 8.36 -11.58 8.66
N LEU A 393 7.41 -12.41 8.21
CA LEU A 393 6.15 -12.64 8.92
C LEU A 393 6.34 -13.37 10.25
N LEU A 394 7.22 -14.38 10.34
CA LEU A 394 7.41 -15.18 11.56
C LEU A 394 7.91 -14.34 12.74
N TRP A 395 9.06 -13.68 12.61
CA TRP A 395 9.66 -13.01 13.77
C TRP A 395 8.85 -11.77 14.20
N THR A 396 8.26 -11.06 13.23
CA THR A 396 7.44 -9.87 13.53
C THR A 396 6.15 -10.25 14.25
N SER A 397 5.55 -11.40 13.96
CA SER A 397 4.39 -11.94 14.70
C SER A 397 4.66 -12.01 16.21
N ILE A 398 5.81 -12.58 16.60
CA ILE A 398 6.20 -12.71 18.01
C ILE A 398 6.49 -11.33 18.60
N ALA A 399 7.28 -10.50 17.89
CA ALA A 399 7.70 -9.20 18.39
C ALA A 399 6.52 -8.24 18.61
N GLN A 400 5.55 -8.23 17.70
CA GLN A 400 4.30 -7.47 17.85
C GLN A 400 3.42 -8.01 18.96
N GLY A 401 3.34 -9.34 19.09
CA GLY A 401 2.63 -10.00 20.20
C GLY A 401 3.16 -9.57 21.55
N VAL A 402 4.48 -9.56 21.74
CA VAL A 402 5.14 -9.11 22.98
C VAL A 402 4.82 -7.64 23.26
N CYS A 403 4.85 -6.76 22.26
CA CYS A 403 4.51 -5.34 22.46
C CYS A 403 3.05 -5.15 22.90
N MET A 404 2.10 -5.83 22.23
CA MET A 404 0.68 -5.76 22.57
C MET A 404 0.39 -6.35 23.95
N PHE A 405 1.04 -7.46 24.32
CA PHE A 405 0.95 -8.01 25.66
C PHE A 405 1.49 -7.05 26.72
N TYR A 406 2.63 -6.40 26.47
CA TYR A 406 3.17 -5.41 27.39
C TYR A 406 2.18 -4.26 27.63
N ILE A 407 1.63 -3.68 26.56
CA ILE A 407 0.64 -2.59 26.65
C ILE A 407 -0.59 -3.05 27.43
N GLY A 408 -1.13 -4.24 27.14
CA GLY A 408 -2.27 -4.80 27.88
C GLY A 408 -1.95 -5.05 29.36
N LEU A 409 -0.78 -5.61 29.69
CA LEU A 409 -0.39 -5.84 31.07
C LEU A 409 -0.15 -4.54 31.84
N TYR A 410 0.43 -3.53 31.19
CA TYR A 410 0.57 -2.19 31.77
C TYR A 410 -0.79 -1.59 32.13
N MET A 411 -1.75 -1.58 31.20
CA MET A 411 -3.10 -1.10 31.43
C MET A 411 -3.85 -1.87 32.53
N ARG A 412 -3.47 -3.12 32.80
CA ARG A 412 -4.09 -3.96 33.84
C ARG A 412 -3.46 -3.78 35.22
N LEU A 413 -2.12 -3.70 35.29
CA LEU A 413 -1.36 -3.81 36.54
C LEU A 413 -0.93 -2.46 37.09
N ASP A 414 -0.67 -1.48 36.23
CA ASP A 414 -0.18 -0.15 36.59
C ASP A 414 -0.86 0.92 35.71
N PRO A 415 -2.21 1.01 35.72
CA PRO A 415 -2.94 1.91 34.86
C PRO A 415 -2.57 3.37 35.15
N PRO A 416 -2.49 4.24 34.12
CA PRO A 416 -2.22 5.65 34.32
C PRO A 416 -3.30 6.31 35.17
N VAL A 417 -2.88 7.10 36.15
CA VAL A 417 -3.76 7.85 37.06
C VAL A 417 -3.83 9.31 36.61
N GLU A 418 -5.03 9.85 36.46
CA GLU A 418 -5.21 11.25 36.07
C GLU A 418 -4.49 12.20 37.05
N GLY A 419 -3.79 13.19 36.49
CA GLY A 419 -3.03 14.18 37.27
C GLY A 419 -1.65 13.71 37.75
N GLN A 420 -1.32 12.42 37.61
CA GLN A 420 0.04 11.93 37.82
C GLN A 420 0.81 11.91 36.50
N GLY A 421 2.10 12.26 36.56
CA GLY A 421 2.99 12.14 35.41
C GLY A 421 3.20 10.68 35.01
N LEU A 422 3.57 10.44 33.75
CA LEU A 422 3.90 9.10 33.28
C LEU A 422 5.06 8.50 34.08
N GLY A 423 4.83 7.34 34.69
CA GLY A 423 5.86 6.51 35.32
C GLY A 423 6.74 5.78 34.29
N ALA A 424 7.80 5.13 34.76
CA ALA A 424 8.74 4.41 33.89
C ALA A 424 8.07 3.32 33.04
N THR A 425 7.14 2.58 33.62
CA THR A 425 6.30 1.56 32.97
C THR A 425 5.46 2.13 31.82
N GLY A 426 4.87 3.31 32.02
CA GLY A 426 4.11 4.00 30.98
C GLY A 426 4.97 4.49 29.81
N TYR A 427 6.19 4.98 30.07
CA TYR A 427 7.14 5.29 28.99
C TYR A 427 7.52 4.06 28.17
N VAL A 428 7.70 2.90 28.82
CA VAL A 428 7.94 1.64 28.10
C VAL A 428 6.72 1.22 27.29
N ALA A 429 5.49 1.47 27.76
CA ALA A 429 4.27 1.19 26.99
C ALA A 429 4.18 2.05 25.72
N ILE A 430 4.52 3.34 25.83
CA ILE A 430 4.64 4.24 24.67
C ILE A 430 5.73 3.75 23.72
N ALA A 431 6.90 3.36 24.23
CA ALA A 431 7.96 2.78 23.42
C ALA A 431 7.53 1.48 22.73
N ALA A 432 6.73 0.63 23.40
CA ALA A 432 6.17 -0.59 22.84
C ALA A 432 5.22 -0.31 21.66
N ILE A 433 4.46 0.79 21.69
CA ILE A 433 3.67 1.23 20.53
C ILE A 433 4.56 1.54 19.33
N PHE A 434 5.65 2.26 19.54
CA PHE A 434 6.59 2.60 18.45
C PHE A 434 7.31 1.35 17.92
N LEU A 435 7.75 0.46 18.80
CA LEU A 435 8.35 -0.82 18.42
C LEU A 435 7.37 -1.71 17.65
N TYR A 436 6.12 -1.80 18.12
CA TYR A 436 5.03 -2.48 17.40
C TYR A 436 4.89 -1.94 15.96
N ALA A 437 4.93 -0.61 15.80
CA ALA A 437 4.85 0.04 14.50
C ALA A 437 6.00 -0.38 13.57
N ILE A 438 7.23 -0.43 14.10
CA ILE A 438 8.42 -0.88 13.36
C ILE A 438 8.27 -2.35 12.97
N PHE A 439 7.93 -3.22 13.91
CA PHE A 439 7.79 -4.65 13.66
C PHE A 439 6.69 -4.93 12.63
N PHE A 440 5.57 -4.20 12.67
CA PHE A 440 4.55 -4.29 11.63
C PHE A 440 5.12 -3.96 10.24
N GLN A 441 5.92 -2.88 10.11
CA GLN A 441 6.50 -2.50 8.82
C GLN A 441 7.57 -3.46 8.31
N PHE A 442 8.24 -4.18 9.20
CA PHE A 442 9.25 -5.18 8.83
C PHE A 442 8.67 -6.54 8.39
N GLY A 443 7.35 -6.71 8.50
CA GLY A 443 6.69 -7.97 8.16
C GLY A 443 5.29 -7.72 7.63
N TRP A 444 4.29 -7.82 8.51
CA TRP A 444 2.87 -7.86 8.17
C TRP A 444 2.35 -6.68 7.33
N GLY A 445 2.99 -5.51 7.34
CA GLY A 445 2.62 -4.40 6.46
C GLY A 445 2.89 -4.73 4.98
N PRO A 446 4.15 -4.61 4.52
CA PRO A 446 4.50 -4.79 3.11
C PRO A 446 4.50 -6.26 2.66
N ALA A 447 4.90 -7.21 3.51
CA ALA A 447 5.09 -8.60 3.07
C ALA A 447 3.79 -9.27 2.63
N CYS A 448 2.66 -8.95 3.28
CA CYS A 448 1.35 -9.51 2.93
C CYS A 448 0.91 -9.11 1.52
N TRP A 449 1.07 -7.83 1.15
CA TRP A 449 0.68 -7.33 -0.18
C TRP A 449 1.59 -7.86 -1.29
N ILE A 450 2.89 -7.96 -1.01
CA ILE A 450 3.84 -8.60 -1.92
C ILE A 450 3.42 -10.06 -2.15
N TYR A 451 3.19 -10.81 -1.08
CA TYR A 451 2.83 -12.23 -1.14
C TYR A 451 1.52 -12.47 -1.93
N VAL A 452 0.47 -11.70 -1.66
CA VAL A 452 -0.82 -11.81 -2.36
C VAL A 452 -0.73 -11.51 -3.85
N SER A 453 0.23 -10.68 -4.27
CA SER A 453 0.46 -10.39 -5.69
C SER A 453 1.31 -11.46 -6.40
N GLU A 454 2.13 -12.20 -5.66
CA GLU A 454 3.10 -13.17 -6.18
C GLU A 454 2.52 -14.58 -6.34
N ILE A 455 1.71 -15.06 -5.39
CA ILE A 455 1.22 -16.44 -5.39
C ILE A 455 0.21 -16.80 -6.48
N PRO A 456 -0.70 -15.92 -6.97
CA PRO A 456 -1.73 -16.32 -7.92
C PRO A 456 -1.17 -16.58 -9.32
N THR A 457 -1.81 -17.52 -10.03
CA THR A 457 -1.61 -17.70 -11.47
C THR A 457 -1.97 -16.41 -12.21
N ALA A 458 -1.36 -16.16 -13.35
CA ALA A 458 -1.56 -14.91 -14.11
C ALA A 458 -3.04 -14.65 -14.43
N ARG A 459 -3.75 -15.70 -14.88
CA ARG A 459 -5.18 -15.69 -15.20
C ARG A 459 -6.07 -15.28 -14.01
N LEU A 460 -5.76 -15.76 -12.81
CA LEU A 460 -6.57 -15.51 -11.61
C LEU A 460 -6.02 -14.37 -10.73
N ARG A 461 -4.92 -13.72 -11.15
CA ARG A 461 -4.21 -12.72 -10.34
C ARG A 461 -5.08 -11.52 -10.01
N SER A 462 -5.75 -10.93 -11.00
CA SER A 462 -6.62 -9.77 -10.78
C SER A 462 -7.74 -10.10 -9.79
N LEU A 463 -8.38 -11.26 -9.96
CA LEU A 463 -9.45 -11.72 -9.09
C LEU A 463 -8.96 -12.02 -7.67
N ASN A 464 -7.82 -12.71 -7.52
CA ASN A 464 -7.25 -13.04 -6.23
C ASN A 464 -6.87 -11.78 -5.44
N VAL A 465 -6.20 -10.82 -6.10
CA VAL A 465 -5.83 -9.54 -5.47
C VAL A 465 -7.08 -8.76 -5.05
N ALA A 466 -8.15 -8.77 -5.84
CA ALA A 466 -9.41 -8.14 -5.49
C ALA A 466 -10.10 -8.81 -4.28
N ILE A 467 -10.13 -10.15 -4.21
CA ILE A 467 -10.64 -10.90 -3.05
C ILE A 467 -9.81 -10.59 -1.80
N ALA A 468 -8.48 -10.55 -1.93
CA ALA A 468 -7.59 -10.23 -0.84
C ALA A 468 -7.79 -8.79 -0.33
N ALA A 469 -7.88 -7.81 -1.24
CA ALA A 469 -8.17 -6.42 -0.89
C ALA A 469 -9.55 -6.28 -0.24
N ALA A 470 -10.58 -6.92 -0.78
CA ALA A 470 -11.91 -6.94 -0.16
C ALA A 470 -11.88 -7.57 1.24
N THR A 471 -11.18 -8.69 1.41
CA THR A 471 -11.01 -9.33 2.72
C THR A 471 -10.31 -8.39 3.71
N GLN A 472 -9.25 -7.71 3.26
CA GLN A 472 -8.53 -6.71 4.04
C GLN A 472 -9.47 -5.60 4.50
N TRP A 473 -10.27 -5.02 3.59
CA TRP A 473 -11.21 -3.94 3.92
C TRP A 473 -12.38 -4.39 4.80
N LEU A 474 -12.89 -5.60 4.61
CA LEU A 474 -13.92 -6.17 5.46
C LEU A 474 -13.44 -6.29 6.90
N PHE A 475 -12.24 -6.85 7.10
CA PHE A 475 -11.68 -6.97 8.45
C PHE A 475 -11.19 -5.62 9.00
N ASN A 476 -10.82 -4.68 8.13
CA ASN A 476 -10.58 -3.29 8.54
C ASN A 476 -11.87 -2.66 9.09
N LEU A 477 -13.01 -2.84 8.41
CA LEU A 477 -14.33 -2.40 8.86
C LEU A 477 -14.67 -3.01 10.22
N ILE A 478 -14.53 -4.32 10.37
CA ILE A 478 -14.80 -5.02 11.62
C ILE A 478 -13.99 -4.39 12.76
N VAL A 479 -12.66 -4.29 12.60
CA VAL A 479 -11.77 -3.71 13.63
C VAL A 479 -12.12 -2.25 13.90
N ALA A 480 -12.31 -1.43 12.86
CA ALA A 480 -12.65 -0.03 13.01
C ALA A 480 -13.97 0.13 13.80
N ARG A 481 -14.96 -0.72 13.56
CA ARG A 481 -16.26 -0.61 14.23
C ARG A 481 -16.24 -1.13 15.67
N THR A 482 -15.48 -2.20 15.95
CA THR A 482 -15.52 -2.85 17.26
C THR A 482 -14.57 -2.21 18.27
N VAL A 483 -13.40 -1.71 17.85
CA VAL A 483 -12.33 -1.27 18.76
C VAL A 483 -12.76 -0.23 19.78
N PRO A 484 -13.50 0.84 19.45
CA PRO A 484 -13.93 1.81 20.46
C PRO A 484 -14.72 1.13 21.59
N ASN A 485 -15.66 0.26 21.23
CA ASN A 485 -16.42 -0.51 22.23
C ASN A 485 -15.53 -1.48 22.99
N MET A 486 -14.53 -2.10 22.34
CA MET A 486 -13.62 -3.01 23.03
C MET A 486 -12.73 -2.27 24.05
N LEU A 487 -12.30 -1.05 23.75
CA LEU A 487 -11.54 -0.21 24.67
C LEU A 487 -12.35 0.15 25.93
N GLU A 488 -13.67 0.28 25.80
CA GLU A 488 -14.55 0.54 26.95
C GLU A 488 -14.98 -0.74 27.70
N THR A 489 -15.21 -1.85 26.99
CA THR A 489 -15.91 -3.02 27.56
C THR A 489 -15.03 -4.24 27.82
N VAL A 490 -13.89 -4.37 27.14
CA VAL A 490 -13.06 -5.58 27.21
C VAL A 490 -11.96 -5.43 28.25
N GLY A 491 -12.35 -5.73 29.49
CA GLY A 491 -11.49 -5.61 30.67
C GLY A 491 -11.41 -4.17 31.19
N PHE A 492 -11.04 -4.02 32.46
CA PHE A 492 -10.89 -2.71 33.10
C PHE A 492 -9.87 -1.83 32.37
N ASN A 493 -10.25 -0.61 31.94
CA ASN A 493 -9.46 0.28 31.09
C ASN A 493 -9.10 -0.30 29.70
N GLY A 494 -9.87 -1.26 29.18
CA GLY A 494 -9.69 -1.79 27.83
C GLY A 494 -8.48 -2.69 27.63
N TYR A 495 -7.81 -3.11 28.71
CA TYR A 495 -6.58 -3.89 28.66
C TYR A 495 -6.71 -5.18 27.83
N GLY A 496 -7.90 -5.80 27.85
CA GLY A 496 -8.16 -7.06 27.17
C GLY A 496 -8.15 -6.91 25.65
N THR A 497 -8.44 -5.71 25.12
CA THR A 497 -8.31 -5.40 23.69
C THR A 497 -6.89 -5.68 23.18
N TYR A 498 -5.88 -5.20 23.91
CA TYR A 498 -4.48 -5.40 23.55
C TYR A 498 -4.06 -6.86 23.69
N LEU A 499 -4.52 -7.56 24.74
CA LEU A 499 -4.24 -8.98 24.93
C LEU A 499 -4.85 -9.85 23.82
N ILE A 500 -6.04 -9.50 23.31
CA ILE A 500 -6.66 -10.18 22.18
C ILE A 500 -5.79 -10.03 20.92
N PHE A 501 -5.40 -8.80 20.55
CA PHE A 501 -4.52 -8.58 19.40
C PHE A 501 -3.14 -9.21 19.55
N GLY A 502 -2.58 -9.18 20.77
CA GLY A 502 -1.34 -9.87 21.10
C GLY A 502 -1.46 -11.39 20.91
N SER A 503 -2.58 -11.98 21.34
CA SER A 503 -2.84 -13.42 21.21
C SER A 503 -2.99 -13.83 19.75
N PHE A 504 -3.72 -13.03 18.96
CA PHE A 504 -3.77 -13.22 17.51
C PHE A 504 -2.38 -13.13 16.87
N SER A 505 -1.54 -12.19 17.30
CA SER A 505 -0.17 -12.06 16.79
C SER A 505 0.66 -13.32 17.07
N PHE A 506 0.51 -13.97 18.23
CA PHE A 506 1.16 -15.25 18.49
C PHE A 506 0.55 -16.41 17.68
N LEU A 507 -0.77 -16.46 17.50
CA LEU A 507 -1.42 -17.48 16.68
C LEU A 507 -0.98 -17.40 15.20
N MET A 508 -0.76 -16.18 14.71
CA MET A 508 -0.25 -15.94 13.36
C MET A 508 1.12 -16.57 13.11
N PHE A 509 2.00 -16.63 14.13
CA PHE A 509 3.28 -17.31 14.00
C PHE A 509 3.09 -18.77 13.56
N PHE A 510 2.15 -19.49 14.20
CA PHE A 510 1.86 -20.88 13.84
C PHE A 510 1.25 -20.99 12.45
N PHE A 511 0.31 -20.10 12.09
CA PHE A 511 -0.24 -20.06 10.74
C PHE A 511 0.86 -19.88 9.68
N VAL A 512 1.78 -18.92 9.87
CA VAL A 512 2.89 -18.68 8.95
C VAL A 512 3.85 -19.87 8.93
N TRP A 513 4.11 -20.48 10.09
CA TRP A 513 5.00 -21.61 10.20
C TRP A 513 4.52 -22.82 9.38
N PHE A 514 3.23 -23.15 9.47
CA PHE A 514 2.67 -24.35 8.84
C PHE A 514 2.10 -24.11 7.43
N CYS A 515 1.57 -22.92 7.13
CA CYS A 515 0.76 -22.71 5.92
C CYS A 515 1.41 -21.79 4.87
N ILE A 516 2.43 -21.00 5.23
CA ILE A 516 3.03 -20.01 4.33
C ILE A 516 4.39 -20.53 3.82
N PRO A 517 4.49 -20.98 2.55
CA PRO A 517 5.77 -21.29 1.95
C PRO A 517 6.55 -20.02 1.59
N GLU A 518 7.88 -20.13 1.48
CA GLU A 518 8.76 -19.02 1.10
C GLU A 518 8.70 -18.77 -0.41
N THR A 519 8.42 -17.53 -0.81
CA THR A 519 8.32 -17.10 -2.22
C THR A 519 9.56 -16.38 -2.73
N LYS A 520 10.48 -16.00 -1.84
CA LYS A 520 11.69 -15.26 -2.21
C LYS A 520 12.51 -15.98 -3.29
N GLY A 521 12.88 -15.25 -4.33
CA GLY A 521 13.81 -15.70 -5.37
C GLY A 521 13.21 -16.69 -6.39
N ARG A 522 11.89 -16.94 -6.33
CA ARG A 522 11.18 -17.74 -7.33
C ARG A 522 10.58 -16.82 -8.38
N SER A 523 10.73 -17.16 -9.66
CA SER A 523 9.98 -16.46 -10.71
C SER A 523 8.48 -16.73 -10.53
N LEU A 524 7.65 -15.80 -11.00
CA LEU A 524 6.18 -15.97 -10.94
C LEU A 524 5.71 -17.22 -11.70
N GLU A 525 6.50 -17.68 -12.66
CA GLU A 525 6.24 -18.85 -13.51
C GLU A 525 6.48 -20.16 -12.72
N HIS A 526 7.52 -20.22 -11.88
CA HIS A 526 7.79 -21.38 -11.02
C HIS A 526 6.97 -21.39 -9.71
N MET A 527 6.06 -20.42 -9.49
CA MET A 527 5.12 -20.47 -8.36
C MET A 527 4.14 -21.65 -8.51
N ASP A 528 3.94 -22.12 -9.73
CA ASP A 528 3.05 -23.25 -10.00
C ASP A 528 3.59 -24.58 -9.45
N GLU A 529 4.91 -24.75 -9.42
CA GLU A 529 5.56 -25.91 -8.80
C GLU A 529 5.32 -25.96 -7.28
N LEU A 530 5.30 -24.80 -6.61
CA LEU A 530 5.18 -24.70 -5.16
C LEU A 530 3.78 -25.05 -4.64
N PHE A 531 2.75 -24.74 -5.43
CA PHE A 531 1.35 -24.97 -5.06
C PHE A 531 0.74 -26.19 -5.79
N GLY A 532 1.56 -26.94 -6.53
CA GLY A 532 1.19 -28.07 -7.37
C GLY A 532 0.70 -27.63 -8.75
N GLU A 533 1.11 -28.37 -9.79
CA GLU A 533 0.70 -28.13 -11.17
C GLU A 533 -0.83 -28.01 -11.27
N THR A 534 -1.27 -26.92 -11.89
CA THR A 534 -2.69 -26.65 -12.09
C THR A 534 -3.07 -27.33 -13.40
N ARG A 535 -4.27 -27.91 -13.53
CA ARG A 535 -4.72 -28.65 -14.74
C ARG A 535 -4.61 -27.84 -16.05
N ALA A 536 -4.48 -26.51 -15.96
CA ALA A 536 -4.22 -25.59 -17.05
C ALA A 536 -2.75 -25.65 -17.56
N THR A 537 -1.79 -25.86 -16.66
CA THR A 537 -0.36 -26.02 -17.00
C THR A 537 -0.15 -27.31 -17.78
N THR A 538 -0.72 -28.42 -17.31
CA THR A 538 -0.65 -29.72 -17.99
C THR A 538 -1.28 -29.68 -19.39
N LYS A 539 -2.46 -29.04 -19.54
CA LYS A 539 -3.09 -28.87 -20.86
C LYS A 539 -2.34 -27.89 -21.77
N GLY A 540 -1.69 -26.87 -21.21
CA GLY A 540 -0.87 -25.93 -21.96
C GLY A 540 0.40 -26.56 -22.50
N GLU A 541 1.07 -27.40 -21.70
CA GLU A 541 2.23 -28.19 -22.11
C GLU A 541 1.87 -29.26 -23.14
N ASP A 542 0.73 -29.94 -22.97
CA ASP A 542 0.19 -30.87 -23.97
C ASP A 542 -0.16 -30.13 -25.28
N ALA A 543 -0.71 -28.92 -25.21
CA ALA A 543 -1.03 -28.14 -26.40
C ALA A 543 0.21 -27.56 -27.10
N LEU A 544 1.20 -27.09 -26.33
CA LEU A 544 2.48 -26.58 -26.83
C LEU A 544 3.32 -27.69 -27.47
N SER A 545 3.37 -28.87 -26.86
CA SER A 545 4.02 -30.04 -27.45
C SER A 545 3.38 -30.44 -28.77
N ILE A 546 2.04 -30.48 -28.85
CA ILE A 546 1.31 -30.74 -30.11
C ILE A 546 1.56 -29.63 -31.15
N SER A 547 1.71 -28.37 -30.75
CA SER A 547 2.02 -27.27 -31.68
C SER A 547 3.45 -27.34 -32.23
N ASN A 548 4.42 -27.69 -31.37
CA ASN A 548 5.83 -27.86 -31.75
C ASN A 548 6.04 -29.09 -32.64
N GLU A 549 5.26 -30.14 -32.43
CA GLU A 549 5.25 -31.35 -33.26
C GLU A 549 4.64 -31.08 -34.65
N LYS A 550 3.70 -30.13 -34.75
CA LYS A 550 3.16 -29.64 -36.04
C LYS A 550 4.04 -28.63 -36.75
N ALA A 551 4.96 -27.98 -36.05
CA ALA A 551 5.92 -27.05 -36.64
C ALA A 551 7.20 -27.76 -37.15
N THR A 552 7.40 -29.02 -36.76
CA THR A 552 8.53 -29.87 -37.19
C THR A 552 8.17 -30.88 -38.30
N VAL A 553 6.92 -30.90 -38.76
CA VAL A 553 6.44 -31.63 -39.97
C VAL A 553 6.10 -30.61 -41.04
#